data_AF-A0A5C5SML3-F1
#
_entry.id   AF-A0A5C5SML3-F1
#
_cell.length_a   1.000
_cell.length_b   1.000
_cell.length_c   1.000
_cell.angle_alpha   90.00
_cell.angle_beta   90.00
_cell.angle_gamma   90.00
#
_symmetry.space_group_name_H-M   'P 1'
#
loop_
_entity.id
_entity.type
_entity.pdbx_description
1 polymer ?
#
loop_
_entity_poly.entity_id
_entity_poly.type
_entity_poly.pdbx_seq_one_letter_code
_entity_poly.pdbx_strand_id
1 'polypeptide(L)'
;MRDDMARVILGRPRTLCSVPNKRHRTQLEGLPSKQGLRRFQAEHSGQKGFNVYIAPLRRFLDKQVGRPWKKVHAEIDTCLRPGNAVQQHVHALLEDVVIVQPGWGIKRRPQQPSRDPWPQPLYVDPRDGILKRTANLPEAKTHRQKMAEEKRRTPPVERIALSAERELRCIDGIWYEVVLAQLPQPQYRATIQRVLSKSGRAHAAPTVITVRRLITPAVRDAATGETVLAGPEIDDPVAWGRHRQRYPDRRYAVAKRQISAADLRRHGLANRKTAD
;
A
#
# COMPACT_ATOMS: atom_id res chain seq x y z
N MET A 1 -9.83 -14.64 -31.93
CA MET A 1 -10.28 -13.54 -31.05
C MET A 1 -11.67 -13.17 -31.54
N ARG A 2 -12.57 -12.65 -30.70
CA ARG A 2 -13.90 -12.26 -31.21
C ARG A 2 -13.74 -11.04 -32.11
N ASP A 3 -14.44 -11.02 -33.25
CA ASP A 3 -14.34 -9.93 -34.22
C ASP A 3 -14.84 -8.59 -33.66
N ASP A 4 -15.80 -8.63 -32.73
CA ASP A 4 -16.36 -7.45 -32.06
C ASP A 4 -15.56 -6.98 -30.83
N MET A 5 -14.38 -7.56 -30.56
CA MET A 5 -13.62 -7.28 -29.33
C MET A 5 -13.27 -5.80 -29.17
N ALA A 6 -12.91 -5.11 -30.26
CA ALA A 6 -12.65 -3.67 -30.23
C ALA A 6 -13.87 -2.90 -29.71
N ARG A 7 -15.08 -3.26 -30.16
CA ARG A 7 -16.34 -2.64 -29.72
C ARG A 7 -16.63 -2.95 -28.25
N VAL A 8 -16.39 -4.18 -27.81
CA VAL A 8 -16.63 -4.61 -26.41
C VAL A 8 -15.68 -3.91 -25.44
N ILE A 9 -14.41 -3.73 -25.83
CA ILE A 9 -13.39 -3.04 -25.03
C ILE A 9 -13.71 -1.55 -24.87
N LEU A 10 -14.26 -0.93 -25.92
CA LEU A 10 -14.65 0.48 -25.95
C LEU A 10 -16.03 0.75 -25.31
N GLY A 11 -16.95 -0.19 -25.41
CA GLY A 11 -18.37 -0.04 -25.08
C GLY A 11 -18.72 -0.21 -23.60
N ARG A 12 -17.82 0.15 -22.67
CA ARG A 12 -18.07 0.02 -21.23
C ARG A 12 -19.27 0.90 -20.84
N PRO A 13 -20.24 0.43 -20.02
CA PRO A 13 -21.26 1.29 -19.46
C PRO A 13 -20.56 2.42 -18.69
N ARG A 14 -20.95 3.67 -18.97
CA ARG A 14 -20.40 4.83 -18.27
C ARG A 14 -20.68 4.64 -16.78
N THR A 15 -19.69 4.22 -16.03
CA THR A 15 -19.72 4.43 -14.59
C THR A 15 -19.80 5.94 -14.45
N LEU A 16 -20.88 6.43 -13.83
CA LEU A 16 -20.93 7.79 -13.30
C LEU A 16 -19.80 7.88 -12.28
N CYS A 17 -18.59 8.14 -12.76
CA CYS A 17 -17.50 8.56 -11.93
C CYS A 17 -18.00 9.88 -11.36
N SER A 18 -18.52 9.84 -10.14
CA SER A 18 -18.73 11.00 -9.30
C SER A 18 -17.34 11.55 -8.97
N VAL A 19 -16.67 12.10 -9.98
CA VAL A 19 -15.66 13.09 -9.73
C VAL A 19 -16.49 14.27 -9.25
N PRO A 20 -16.42 14.63 -7.94
CA PRO A 20 -17.05 15.86 -7.51
C PRO A 20 -16.57 16.94 -8.46
N ASN A 21 -17.52 17.74 -8.96
CA ASN A 21 -17.28 18.78 -9.96
C ASN A 21 -15.90 19.42 -9.74
N LYS A 22 -15.16 19.67 -10.83
CA LYS A 22 -13.94 20.51 -10.85
C LYS A 22 -14.21 21.96 -10.41
N ARG A 23 -15.12 22.19 -9.48
CA ARG A 23 -15.24 23.44 -8.75
C ARG A 23 -14.09 23.45 -7.76
N HIS A 24 -13.31 24.51 -7.81
CA HIS A 24 -12.26 24.77 -6.84
C HIS A 24 -12.83 24.54 -5.43
N ARG A 25 -12.23 23.62 -4.67
CA ARG A 25 -12.52 23.48 -3.23
C ARG A 25 -12.00 24.70 -2.45
N THR A 26 -11.12 25.47 -3.06
CA THR A 26 -10.57 26.72 -2.52
C THR A 26 -11.52 27.88 -2.81
N GLN A 27 -11.78 28.70 -1.80
CA GLN A 27 -12.48 29.98 -1.98
C GLN A 27 -11.71 30.84 -2.99
N LEU A 28 -12.44 31.59 -3.82
CA LEU A 28 -11.89 32.39 -4.94
C LEU A 28 -10.72 33.31 -4.53
N GLU A 29 -10.73 33.80 -3.29
CA GLU A 29 -9.72 34.71 -2.73
C GLU A 29 -8.35 34.06 -2.48
N GLY A 30 -8.29 32.73 -2.36
CA GLY A 30 -7.04 31.98 -2.15
C GLY A 30 -6.40 31.45 -3.42
N LEU A 31 -6.99 31.71 -4.59
CA LEU A 31 -6.47 31.23 -5.88
C LEU A 31 -5.46 32.24 -6.44
N PRO A 32 -4.33 31.77 -7.02
CA PRO A 32 -3.37 32.66 -7.65
C PRO A 32 -4.02 33.39 -8.83
N SER A 33 -3.90 34.73 -8.88
CA SER A 33 -4.49 35.56 -9.95
C SER A 33 -4.01 35.19 -11.36
N LYS A 34 -2.83 34.58 -11.48
CA LYS A 34 -2.29 34.07 -12.75
C LYS A 34 -1.63 32.72 -12.51
N GLN A 35 -2.07 31.71 -13.24
CA GLN A 35 -1.46 30.39 -13.25
C GLN A 35 -1.19 29.95 -14.70
N GLY A 36 0.06 29.59 -15.02
CA GLY A 36 0.39 29.09 -16.35
C GLY A 36 -0.27 27.74 -16.64
N LEU A 37 -0.73 27.52 -17.88
CA LEU A 37 -1.44 26.30 -18.30
C LEU A 37 -0.72 25.00 -17.90
N ARG A 38 0.60 24.97 -18.03
CA ARG A 38 1.43 23.80 -17.68
C ARG A 38 1.40 23.49 -16.17
N ARG A 39 1.43 24.54 -15.33
CA ARG A 39 1.35 24.41 -13.86
C ARG A 39 -0.06 24.02 -13.42
N PHE A 40 -1.08 24.61 -14.04
CA PHE A 40 -2.47 24.22 -13.82
C PHE A 40 -2.70 22.74 -14.15
N GLN A 41 -2.19 22.26 -15.29
CA GLN A 41 -2.24 20.84 -15.62
C GLN A 41 -1.46 20.00 -14.60
N ALA A 42 -0.24 20.36 -14.21
CA ALA A 42 0.52 19.58 -13.22
C ALA A 42 -0.18 19.48 -11.85
N GLU A 43 -0.83 20.55 -11.39
CA GLU A 43 -1.48 20.62 -10.07
C GLU A 43 -2.92 20.06 -10.07
N HIS A 44 -3.65 20.15 -11.19
CA HIS A 44 -5.09 19.83 -11.26
C HIS A 44 -5.43 18.72 -12.25
N SER A 45 -4.50 18.28 -13.10
CA SER A 45 -4.73 17.12 -13.96
C SER A 45 -4.47 15.85 -13.15
N GLY A 46 -5.54 15.31 -12.54
CA GLY A 46 -5.66 13.87 -12.54
C GLY A 46 -5.53 13.42 -13.99
N GLN A 47 -4.55 12.55 -14.28
CA GLN A 47 -4.35 12.05 -15.64
C GLN A 47 -5.71 11.58 -16.17
N LYS A 48 -6.19 12.19 -17.26
CA LYS A 48 -7.44 11.77 -17.91
C LYS A 48 -7.19 10.40 -18.52
N GLY A 49 -7.34 9.36 -17.70
CA GLY A 49 -7.19 7.98 -18.14
C GLY A 49 -8.29 7.67 -19.14
N PHE A 50 -7.91 7.04 -20.26
CA PHE A 50 -8.90 6.39 -21.11
C PHE A 50 -9.51 5.25 -20.30
N ASN A 51 -10.82 5.32 -20.03
CA ASN A 51 -11.52 4.29 -19.27
C ASN A 51 -11.89 3.13 -20.20
N VAL A 52 -10.94 2.22 -20.39
CA VAL A 52 -11.08 1.08 -21.30
C VAL A 52 -11.42 -0.20 -20.53
N TYR A 53 -12.32 -1.04 -21.07
CA TYR A 53 -12.68 -2.31 -20.42
C TYR A 53 -11.68 -3.42 -20.74
N ILE A 54 -10.73 -3.67 -19.84
CA ILE A 54 -9.66 -4.65 -20.07
C ILE A 54 -10.04 -6.12 -19.74
N ALA A 55 -11.13 -6.36 -19.00
CA ALA A 55 -11.44 -7.72 -18.54
C ALA A 55 -11.70 -8.74 -19.67
N PRO A 56 -12.37 -8.39 -20.80
CA PRO A 56 -12.52 -9.29 -21.95
C PRO A 56 -11.17 -9.70 -22.55
N LEU A 57 -10.24 -8.75 -22.64
CA LEU A 57 -8.88 -8.99 -23.14
C LEU A 57 -8.10 -9.91 -22.20
N ARG A 58 -8.21 -9.69 -20.88
CA ARG A 58 -7.61 -10.59 -19.88
C ARG A 58 -8.14 -12.03 -20.01
N ARG A 59 -9.45 -12.20 -20.11
CA ARG A 59 -10.07 -13.53 -20.30
C ARG A 59 -9.62 -14.21 -21.60
N PHE A 60 -9.45 -13.44 -22.67
CA PHE A 60 -8.90 -13.97 -23.92
C PHE A 60 -7.46 -14.45 -23.71
N LEU A 61 -6.59 -13.62 -23.15
CA LEU A 61 -5.18 -13.95 -22.92
C LEU A 61 -5.01 -15.15 -21.98
N ASP A 62 -5.82 -15.27 -20.93
CA ASP A 62 -5.79 -16.41 -20.00
C ASP A 62 -6.12 -17.75 -20.69
N LYS A 63 -6.93 -17.72 -21.75
CA LYS A 63 -7.23 -18.89 -22.59
C LYS A 63 -6.11 -19.22 -23.59
N GLN A 64 -5.26 -18.25 -23.94
CA GLN A 64 -4.17 -18.43 -24.91
C GLN A 64 -2.85 -18.89 -24.26
N VAL A 65 -2.85 -19.19 -22.97
CA VAL A 65 -1.69 -19.73 -22.26
C VAL A 65 -1.25 -21.05 -22.91
N GLY A 66 0.04 -21.16 -23.23
CA GLY A 66 0.63 -22.31 -23.93
C GLY A 66 0.82 -22.09 -25.44
N ARG A 67 0.31 -20.99 -26.02
CA ARG A 67 0.57 -20.63 -27.42
C ARG A 67 1.79 -19.70 -27.57
N PRO A 68 2.46 -19.70 -28.73
CA PRO A 68 3.50 -18.72 -29.04
C PRO A 68 2.96 -17.29 -29.02
N TRP A 69 3.60 -16.41 -28.26
CA TRP A 69 3.19 -15.01 -28.10
C TRP A 69 3.08 -14.27 -29.44
N LYS A 70 4.02 -14.50 -30.37
CA LYS A 70 3.99 -13.87 -31.70
C LYS A 70 2.67 -14.12 -32.45
N LYS A 71 2.12 -15.35 -32.35
CA LYS A 71 0.84 -15.70 -32.99
C LYS A 71 -0.34 -15.01 -32.29
N VAL A 72 -0.33 -14.98 -30.96
CA VAL A 72 -1.37 -14.31 -30.16
C VAL A 72 -1.34 -12.80 -30.40
N HIS A 73 -0.16 -12.20 -30.46
CA HIS A 73 0.03 -10.78 -30.73
C HIS A 73 -0.46 -10.41 -32.13
N ALA A 74 -0.13 -11.20 -33.16
CA ALA A 74 -0.62 -10.97 -34.52
C ALA A 74 -2.16 -11.09 -34.62
N GLU A 75 -2.75 -12.03 -33.89
CA GLU A 75 -4.21 -12.17 -33.77
C GLU A 75 -4.85 -10.92 -33.12
N ILE A 76 -4.17 -10.36 -32.11
CA ILE A 76 -4.59 -9.11 -31.46
C ILE A 76 -4.45 -7.92 -32.41
N ASP A 77 -3.32 -7.77 -33.10
CA ASP A 77 -3.06 -6.68 -34.06
C ASP A 77 -4.07 -6.68 -35.22
N THR A 78 -4.51 -7.87 -35.64
CA THR A 78 -5.51 -8.01 -36.71
C THR A 78 -6.87 -7.47 -36.27
N CYS A 79 -7.27 -7.74 -35.01
CA CYS A 79 -8.52 -7.24 -34.45
C CYS A 79 -8.44 -5.79 -33.94
N LEU A 80 -7.27 -5.36 -33.47
CA LEU A 80 -7.00 -4.02 -32.92
C LEU A 80 -6.01 -3.31 -33.84
N ARG A 81 -6.51 -2.69 -34.91
CA ARG A 81 -5.66 -1.92 -35.81
C ARG A 81 -5.05 -0.73 -35.06
N PRO A 82 -3.73 -0.46 -35.15
CA PRO A 82 -3.07 0.59 -34.36
C PRO A 82 -3.35 2.03 -34.84
N GLY A 83 -4.29 2.23 -35.77
CA GLY A 83 -4.59 3.54 -36.36
C GLY A 83 -5.40 4.48 -35.45
N ASN A 84 -5.99 3.99 -34.36
CA ASN A 84 -6.78 4.79 -33.43
C ASN A 84 -6.05 4.98 -32.10
N ALA A 85 -6.02 6.21 -31.56
CA ALA A 85 -5.47 6.53 -30.26
C ALA A 85 -6.02 5.63 -29.12
N VAL A 86 -7.28 5.21 -29.20
CA VAL A 86 -7.84 4.29 -28.19
C VAL A 86 -7.32 2.87 -28.37
N GLN A 87 -7.11 2.41 -29.60
CA GLN A 87 -6.51 1.09 -29.85
C GLN A 87 -5.05 1.08 -29.43
N GLN A 88 -4.29 2.16 -29.69
CA GLN A 88 -2.94 2.34 -29.15
C GLN A 88 -2.94 2.29 -27.61
N HIS A 89 -3.94 2.89 -26.96
CA HIS A 89 -4.08 2.78 -25.51
C HIS A 89 -4.34 1.34 -25.04
N VAL A 90 -5.09 0.54 -25.81
CA VAL A 90 -5.26 -0.90 -25.51
C VAL A 90 -3.93 -1.65 -25.63
N HIS A 91 -3.09 -1.32 -26.61
CA HIS A 91 -1.74 -1.89 -26.70
C HIS A 91 -0.87 -1.51 -25.49
N ALA A 92 -0.93 -0.26 -25.04
CA ALA A 92 -0.25 0.16 -23.83
C ALA A 92 -0.74 -0.63 -22.59
N LEU A 93 -2.03 -0.95 -22.54
CA LEU A 93 -2.61 -1.79 -21.48
C LEU A 93 -2.19 -3.27 -21.58
N LEU A 94 -1.72 -3.76 -22.73
CA LEU A 94 -1.16 -5.12 -22.83
C LEU A 94 0.15 -5.24 -22.04
N GLU A 95 0.96 -4.19 -22.00
CA GLU A 95 2.19 -4.15 -21.18
C GLU A 95 1.88 -4.27 -19.67
N ASP A 96 0.70 -3.82 -19.25
CA ASP A 96 0.21 -3.96 -17.88
C ASP A 96 -0.34 -5.37 -17.57
N VAL A 97 -0.52 -6.24 -18.58
CA VAL A 97 -1.08 -7.60 -18.43
C VAL A 97 -0.07 -8.70 -18.74
N VAL A 98 0.84 -8.47 -19.69
CA VAL A 98 1.81 -9.46 -20.18
C VAL A 98 3.23 -8.90 -20.11
N ILE A 99 4.13 -9.64 -19.46
CA ILE A 99 5.57 -9.33 -19.45
C ILE A 99 6.20 -9.96 -20.69
N VAL A 100 6.56 -9.16 -21.69
CA VAL A 100 7.18 -9.67 -22.94
C VAL A 100 8.69 -9.87 -22.80
N GLN A 101 9.37 -9.06 -21.97
CA GLN A 101 10.80 -9.19 -21.69
C GLN A 101 11.08 -8.99 -20.19
N PRO A 102 11.38 -10.06 -19.44
CA PRO A 102 11.62 -9.94 -17.99
C PRO A 102 12.95 -9.24 -17.65
N GLY A 103 13.87 -9.07 -18.60
CA GLY A 103 15.19 -8.45 -18.41
C GLY A 103 15.27 -6.95 -18.73
N TRP A 104 14.33 -6.42 -19.53
CA TRP A 104 14.22 -4.97 -19.73
C TRP A 104 13.32 -4.43 -18.65
N GLY A 105 13.96 -3.73 -17.70
CA GLY A 105 13.43 -3.29 -16.42
C GLY A 105 11.92 -3.22 -16.40
N ILE A 106 11.31 -4.04 -15.53
CA ILE A 106 9.98 -3.80 -14.98
C ILE A 106 9.90 -2.29 -14.83
N LYS A 107 9.17 -1.60 -15.71
CA LYS A 107 8.91 -0.17 -15.57
C LYS A 107 8.00 -0.09 -14.36
N ARG A 108 8.58 -0.26 -13.16
CA ARG A 108 7.98 0.07 -11.90
C ARG A 108 7.62 1.52 -12.11
N ARG A 109 6.34 1.81 -12.36
CA ARG A 109 5.88 3.18 -12.28
C ARG A 109 6.37 3.65 -10.91
N PRO A 110 7.19 4.71 -10.82
CA PRO A 110 7.88 5.08 -9.58
C PRO A 110 6.92 5.44 -8.43
N GLN A 111 5.62 5.41 -8.67
CA GLN A 111 4.57 5.83 -7.75
C GLN A 111 3.84 4.69 -7.03
N GLN A 112 4.13 3.42 -7.29
CA GLN A 112 3.52 2.32 -6.52
C GLN A 112 4.56 1.27 -6.11
N PRO A 113 4.89 1.16 -4.81
CA PRO A 113 5.56 -0.02 -4.29
C PRO A 113 4.58 -1.19 -4.36
N SER A 114 4.54 -1.88 -5.50
CA SER A 114 3.87 -3.18 -5.60
C SER A 114 4.59 -4.13 -4.64
N ARG A 115 3.84 -4.71 -3.70
CA ARG A 115 4.32 -5.80 -2.81
C ARG A 115 4.68 -7.04 -3.62
N ASP A 116 4.13 -7.18 -4.83
CA ASP A 116 4.44 -8.25 -5.75
C ASP A 116 5.49 -7.79 -6.77
N PRO A 117 6.63 -8.51 -6.90
CA PRO A 117 7.66 -8.24 -7.90
C PRO A 117 7.17 -8.45 -9.33
N TRP A 118 6.12 -9.26 -9.52
CA TRP A 118 5.49 -9.51 -10.82
C TRP A 118 3.99 -9.17 -10.77
N PRO A 119 3.61 -7.89 -10.93
CA PRO A 119 2.20 -7.48 -10.86
C PRO A 119 1.37 -8.02 -12.04
N GLN A 120 1.99 -8.39 -13.14
CA GLN A 120 1.31 -8.94 -14.31
C GLN A 120 0.92 -10.42 -14.13
N PRO A 121 -0.30 -10.82 -14.52
CA PRO A 121 -0.76 -12.22 -14.42
C PRO A 121 -0.07 -13.18 -15.40
N LEU A 122 0.42 -12.67 -16.53
CA LEU A 122 1.00 -13.45 -17.62
C LEU A 122 2.40 -12.96 -17.97
N TYR A 123 3.24 -13.87 -18.45
CA TYR A 123 4.57 -13.56 -18.96
C TYR A 123 4.87 -14.39 -20.21
N VAL A 124 5.72 -13.85 -21.07
CA VAL A 124 6.30 -14.56 -22.20
C VAL A 124 7.65 -15.08 -21.76
N ASP A 125 7.86 -16.39 -21.86
CA ASP A 125 9.16 -16.95 -21.54
C ASP A 125 10.16 -16.58 -22.66
N PRO A 126 11.28 -15.91 -22.33
CA PRO A 126 12.22 -15.42 -23.32
C PRO A 126 12.92 -16.53 -24.11
N ARG A 127 12.91 -17.78 -23.60
CA ARG A 127 13.60 -18.91 -24.24
C ARG A 127 12.79 -19.54 -25.37
N ASP A 128 11.48 -19.70 -25.16
CA ASP A 128 10.58 -20.38 -26.10
C ASP A 128 9.55 -19.43 -26.76
N GLY A 129 9.40 -18.21 -26.24
CA GLY A 129 8.43 -17.23 -26.72
C GLY A 129 6.98 -17.63 -26.44
N ILE A 130 6.74 -18.54 -25.49
CA ILE A 130 5.40 -19.05 -25.16
C ILE A 130 4.78 -18.20 -24.05
N LEU A 131 3.47 -17.93 -24.17
CA LEU A 131 2.70 -17.24 -23.14
C LEU A 131 2.42 -18.19 -21.97
N LYS A 132 2.91 -17.85 -20.77
CA LYS A 132 2.80 -18.63 -19.54
C LYS A 132 2.18 -17.78 -18.42
N ARG A 133 1.67 -18.44 -17.38
CA ARG A 133 1.13 -17.77 -16.19
C ARG A 133 2.25 -17.43 -15.22
N THR A 134 2.29 -16.18 -14.75
CA THR A 134 3.26 -15.72 -13.73
C THR A 134 3.15 -16.54 -12.45
N ALA A 135 1.96 -17.06 -12.11
CA ALA A 135 1.76 -17.96 -10.99
C ALA A 135 2.58 -19.26 -11.04
N ASN A 136 3.03 -19.68 -12.23
CA ASN A 136 3.83 -20.88 -12.41
C ASN A 136 5.33 -20.63 -12.27
N LEU A 137 5.78 -19.38 -12.24
CA LEU A 137 7.18 -19.04 -12.02
C LEU A 137 7.63 -19.55 -10.63
N PRO A 138 8.77 -20.26 -10.53
CA PRO A 138 9.33 -20.67 -9.25
C PRO A 138 9.52 -19.48 -8.31
N GLU A 139 10.00 -18.36 -8.84
CA GLU A 139 10.24 -17.11 -8.09
C GLU A 139 8.94 -16.50 -7.54
N ALA A 140 7.85 -16.55 -8.32
CA ALA A 140 6.54 -16.09 -7.86
C ALA A 140 5.95 -17.00 -6.78
N LYS A 141 6.18 -18.31 -6.88
CA LYS A 141 5.76 -19.28 -5.85
C LYS A 141 6.51 -19.06 -4.54
N THR A 142 7.83 -18.90 -4.59
CA THR A 142 8.65 -18.65 -3.39
C THR A 142 8.29 -17.31 -2.74
N HIS A 143 8.05 -16.25 -3.52
CA HIS A 143 7.57 -14.96 -2.99
C HIS A 143 6.23 -15.08 -2.27
N ARG A 144 5.25 -15.78 -2.87
CA ARG A 144 3.95 -16.03 -2.22
C ARG A 144 4.08 -16.86 -0.95
N GLN A 145 4.96 -17.87 -0.96
CA GLN A 145 5.25 -18.67 0.23
C GLN A 145 5.86 -17.82 1.34
N LYS A 146 6.85 -16.97 1.02
CA LYS A 146 7.44 -16.01 1.98
C LYS A 146 6.38 -15.06 2.54
N MET A 147 5.53 -14.47 1.69
CA MET A 147 4.43 -13.60 2.14
C MET A 147 3.39 -14.34 2.99
N ALA A 148 3.05 -15.57 2.65
CA ALA A 148 2.14 -16.40 3.43
C ALA A 148 2.76 -16.80 4.77
N GLU A 149 4.06 -17.11 4.78
CA GLU A 149 4.85 -17.39 5.97
C GLU A 149 4.95 -16.14 6.86
N GLU A 150 5.24 -14.96 6.31
CA GLU A 150 5.21 -13.69 7.02
C GLU A 150 3.81 -13.40 7.59
N LYS A 151 2.74 -13.64 6.82
CA LYS A 151 1.37 -13.51 7.30
C LYS A 151 1.02 -14.53 8.40
N ARG A 152 1.60 -15.73 8.36
CA ARG A 152 1.46 -16.76 9.42
C ARG A 152 2.27 -16.41 10.67
N ARG A 153 3.46 -15.82 10.48
CA ARG A 153 4.32 -15.28 11.55
C ARG A 153 3.74 -14.02 12.17
N THR A 154 2.94 -13.27 11.42
CA THR A 154 2.17 -12.16 11.96
C THR A 154 1.07 -12.75 12.84
N PRO A 155 1.12 -12.57 14.17
CA PRO A 155 0.18 -13.24 15.06
C PRO A 155 -1.26 -12.83 14.72
N PRO A 156 -2.21 -13.80 14.66
CA PRO A 156 -3.61 -13.51 14.42
C PRO A 156 -4.13 -12.62 15.53
N VAL A 157 -4.97 -11.65 15.15
CA VAL A 157 -5.51 -10.56 16.00
C VAL A 157 -5.63 -10.96 17.46
N GLU A 158 -4.62 -10.56 18.24
CA GLU A 158 -4.54 -10.82 19.67
C GLU A 158 -5.48 -9.90 20.46
N ARG A 159 -6.31 -9.07 19.81
CA ARG A 159 -7.09 -8.02 20.46
C ARG A 159 -8.58 -8.16 20.14
N ILE A 160 -9.41 -8.35 21.16
CA ILE A 160 -10.88 -8.31 21.04
C ILE A 160 -11.40 -7.14 21.86
N ALA A 161 -11.97 -6.13 21.19
CA ALA A 161 -12.56 -5.00 21.89
C ALA A 161 -13.82 -5.45 22.64
N LEU A 162 -13.83 -5.27 23.96
CA LEU A 162 -15.03 -5.48 24.79
C LEU A 162 -15.81 -4.16 24.92
N SER A 163 -15.11 -3.05 25.11
CA SER A 163 -15.68 -1.71 25.22
C SER A 163 -14.67 -0.65 24.78
N ALA A 164 -15.05 0.63 24.84
CA ALA A 164 -14.16 1.74 24.51
C ALA A 164 -12.90 1.80 25.39
N GLU A 165 -12.92 1.22 26.59
CA GLU A 165 -11.84 1.28 27.58
C GLU A 165 -11.28 -0.10 27.92
N ARG A 166 -11.85 -1.17 27.38
CA ARG A 166 -11.47 -2.56 27.72
C ARG A 166 -11.31 -3.40 26.47
N GLU A 167 -10.22 -4.15 26.42
CA GLU A 167 -9.99 -5.13 25.37
C GLU A 167 -9.37 -6.41 25.93
N LEU A 168 -9.66 -7.53 25.27
CA LEU A 168 -8.97 -8.80 25.52
C LEU A 168 -7.69 -8.80 24.71
N ARG A 169 -6.54 -8.93 25.37
CA ARG A 169 -5.24 -9.14 24.72
C ARG A 169 -4.73 -10.56 24.96
N CYS A 170 -4.39 -11.29 23.91
CA CYS A 170 -3.62 -12.53 24.00
C CYS A 170 -2.13 -12.17 24.05
N ILE A 171 -1.45 -12.54 25.13
CA ILE A 171 -0.02 -12.30 25.31
C ILE A 171 0.59 -13.65 25.67
N ASP A 172 1.53 -14.13 24.86
CA ASP A 172 2.21 -15.42 25.03
C ASP A 172 1.22 -16.60 25.19
N GLY A 173 0.11 -16.56 24.45
CA GLY A 173 -0.92 -17.61 24.49
C GLY A 173 -1.90 -17.52 25.66
N ILE A 174 -1.77 -16.53 26.55
CA ILE A 174 -2.66 -16.28 27.68
C ILE A 174 -3.50 -15.04 27.41
N TRP A 175 -4.81 -15.14 27.62
CA TRP A 175 -5.73 -14.03 27.47
C TRP A 175 -5.85 -13.18 28.75
N TYR A 176 -5.66 -11.88 28.59
CA TYR A 176 -5.80 -10.87 29.63
C TYR A 176 -6.89 -9.87 29.25
N GLU A 177 -7.67 -9.43 30.24
CA GLU A 177 -8.48 -8.22 30.14
C GLU A 177 -7.56 -7.03 30.39
N VAL A 178 -7.48 -6.13 29.42
CA VAL A 178 -6.63 -4.94 29.47
C VAL A 178 -7.51 -3.71 29.55
N VAL A 179 -7.22 -2.86 30.54
CA VAL A 179 -7.83 -1.54 30.69
C VAL A 179 -6.96 -0.52 29.98
N LEU A 180 -7.55 0.23 29.05
CA LEU A 180 -6.88 1.22 28.21
C LEU A 180 -7.11 2.63 28.72
N ALA A 181 -6.07 3.46 28.65
CA ALA A 181 -6.19 4.91 28.77
C ALA A 181 -5.57 5.62 27.57
N GLN A 182 -5.98 6.87 27.37
CA GLN A 182 -5.42 7.75 26.34
C GLN A 182 -3.99 8.13 26.72
N LEU A 183 -3.09 8.13 25.74
CA LEU A 183 -1.75 8.67 25.91
C LEU A 183 -1.83 10.17 26.21
N PRO A 184 -0.95 10.70 27.08
CA PRO A 184 -0.89 12.12 27.34
C PRO A 184 -0.62 12.92 26.05
N GLN A 185 -1.01 14.19 26.04
CA GLN A 185 -0.70 15.05 24.91
C GLN A 185 0.82 15.27 24.82
N PRO A 186 1.42 15.14 23.63
CA PRO A 186 2.85 15.27 23.47
C PRO A 186 3.23 16.75 23.46
N GLN A 187 4.16 17.11 24.32
CA GLN A 187 4.75 18.43 24.44
C GLN A 187 6.17 18.37 23.91
N TYR A 188 6.57 19.41 23.18
CA TYR A 188 7.88 19.48 22.55
C TYR A 188 8.61 20.75 22.97
N ARG A 189 9.92 20.64 23.14
CA ARG A 189 10.83 21.75 23.41
C ARG A 189 11.76 21.99 22.23
N ALA A 190 11.87 23.23 21.80
CA ALA A 190 12.84 23.62 20.77
C ALA A 190 14.27 23.47 21.32
N THR A 191 15.10 22.74 20.58
CA THR A 191 16.51 22.50 20.87
C THR A 191 17.32 22.86 19.63
N ILE A 192 18.42 23.58 19.84
CA ILE A 192 19.32 23.95 18.76
C ILE A 192 20.27 22.77 18.52
N GLN A 193 20.28 22.24 17.30
CA GLN A 193 21.15 21.14 16.91
C GLN A 193 22.05 21.57 15.75
N ARG A 194 23.35 21.32 15.89
CA ARG A 194 24.31 21.48 14.79
C ARG A 194 24.31 20.21 13.96
N VAL A 195 24.06 20.34 12.67
CA VAL A 195 24.07 19.22 11.72
C VAL A 195 25.14 19.48 10.66
N LEU A 196 26.00 18.49 10.47
CA LEU A 196 26.97 18.48 9.37
C LEU A 196 26.21 18.24 8.07
N SER A 197 26.45 19.08 7.06
CA SER A 197 25.80 18.89 5.76
C SER A 197 26.22 17.53 5.18
N LYS A 198 25.25 16.74 4.69
CA LYS A 198 25.53 15.46 4.00
C LYS A 198 26.03 15.65 2.56
N SER A 199 26.26 16.89 2.12
CA SER A 199 26.90 17.12 0.83
C SER A 199 28.35 16.62 0.93
N GLY A 200 28.78 15.71 0.07
CA GLY A 200 30.16 15.18 0.03
C GLY A 200 31.25 16.22 -0.31
N ARG A 201 31.03 17.50 0.00
CA ARG A 201 32.01 18.57 -0.11
C ARG A 201 32.75 18.67 1.23
N ALA A 202 34.07 18.48 1.18
CA ALA A 202 34.96 18.40 2.34
C ALA A 202 34.99 19.63 3.27
N HIS A 203 34.25 20.70 2.97
CA HIS A 203 34.30 21.98 3.70
C HIS A 203 32.92 22.62 4.00
N ALA A 204 31.85 21.84 4.09
CA ALA A 204 30.55 22.43 4.43
C ALA A 204 30.48 22.81 5.92
N ALA A 205 30.33 24.12 6.20
CA ALA A 205 30.13 24.64 7.55
C ALA A 205 28.91 24.00 8.23
N PRO A 206 28.98 23.70 9.54
CA PRO A 206 27.86 23.09 10.26
C PRO A 206 26.63 24.00 10.20
N THR A 207 25.53 23.47 9.70
CA THR A 207 24.26 24.20 9.67
C THR A 207 23.60 24.04 11.04
N VAL A 208 23.24 25.15 11.66
CA VAL A 208 22.46 25.16 12.90
C VAL A 208 20.99 25.03 12.52
N ILE A 209 20.35 23.96 12.97
CA ILE A 209 18.90 23.76 12.79
C ILE A 209 18.21 23.75 14.15
N THR A 210 16.99 24.29 14.20
CA THR A 210 16.13 24.22 15.38
C THR A 210 15.23 23.01 15.26
N VAL A 211 15.36 22.05 16.18
CA VAL A 211 14.57 20.82 16.22
C VAL A 211 13.66 20.84 17.45
N ARG A 212 12.40 20.46 17.29
CA ARG A 212 11.44 20.33 18.40
C ARG A 212 11.47 18.89 18.91
N ARG A 213 11.98 18.68 20.13
CA ARG A 213 12.14 17.35 20.76
C ARG A 213 11.07 17.10 21.82
N LEU A 214 10.58 15.86 21.89
CA LEU A 214 9.55 15.45 22.85
C LEU A 214 10.08 15.56 24.29
N ILE A 215 9.29 16.19 25.16
CA ILE A 215 9.57 16.29 26.60
C ILE A 215 8.56 15.52 27.46
N THR A 216 7.39 15.18 26.92
CA THR A 216 6.40 14.39 27.66
C THR A 216 7.01 13.06 28.07
N PRO A 217 6.94 12.68 29.36
CA PRO A 217 7.51 11.43 29.82
C PRO A 217 6.84 10.25 29.14
N ALA A 218 7.62 9.20 28.94
CA ALA A 218 7.10 7.94 28.45
C ALA A 218 6.21 7.28 29.52
N VAL A 219 5.16 6.60 29.09
CA VAL A 219 4.31 5.79 29.97
C VAL A 219 4.65 4.32 29.81
N ARG A 220 4.46 3.51 30.85
CA ARG A 220 4.67 2.07 30.79
C ARG A 220 3.36 1.38 30.40
N ASP A 221 3.37 0.57 29.35
CA ASP A 221 2.24 -0.28 28.99
C ASP A 221 2.21 -1.49 29.95
N ALA A 222 1.16 -1.60 30.77
CA ALA A 222 1.03 -2.66 31.77
C ALA A 222 0.80 -4.05 31.14
N ALA A 223 0.37 -4.11 29.89
CA ALA A 223 0.12 -5.37 29.20
C ALA A 223 1.43 -5.99 28.70
N THR A 224 2.22 -5.22 27.94
CA THR A 224 3.49 -5.67 27.34
C THR A 224 4.72 -5.40 28.21
N GLY A 225 4.63 -4.50 29.19
CA GLY A 225 5.76 -4.02 29.97
C GLY A 225 6.63 -2.99 29.25
N GLU A 226 6.34 -2.68 27.98
CA GLU A 226 7.10 -1.75 27.15
C GLU A 226 6.88 -0.29 27.55
N THR A 227 7.88 0.54 27.27
CA THR A 227 7.82 1.99 27.46
C THR A 227 7.28 2.65 26.18
N VAL A 228 6.13 3.31 26.27
CA VAL A 228 5.43 3.96 25.16
C VAL A 228 5.56 5.47 25.26
N LEU A 229 6.08 6.10 24.20
CA LEU A 229 6.17 7.56 24.10
C LEU A 229 4.82 8.18 23.73
N ALA A 230 4.53 9.35 24.27
CA ALA A 230 3.32 10.12 23.98
C ALA A 230 3.22 10.61 22.52
N GLY A 231 4.36 10.70 21.83
CA GLY A 231 4.53 11.11 20.44
C GLY A 231 5.88 10.65 19.88
N PRO A 232 6.19 10.97 18.61
CA PRO A 232 7.55 10.80 18.09
C PRO A 232 8.58 11.63 18.87
N GLU A 233 9.86 11.22 18.83
CA GLU A 233 10.94 11.97 19.49
C GLU A 233 11.12 13.37 18.90
N ILE A 234 10.87 13.51 17.59
CA ILE A 234 10.98 14.76 16.83
C ILE A 234 9.59 15.14 16.31
N ASP A 235 9.24 16.41 16.47
CA ASP A 235 7.99 17.01 15.98
C ASP A 235 8.07 17.30 14.48
N ASP A 236 8.07 16.25 13.66
CA ASP A 236 8.04 16.37 12.19
C ASP A 236 6.94 15.49 11.56
N PRO A 237 6.40 15.89 10.38
CA PRO A 237 5.30 15.16 9.75
C PRO A 237 5.61 13.69 9.42
N VAL A 238 6.87 13.37 9.10
CA VAL A 238 7.28 12.01 8.73
C VAL A 238 7.33 11.12 9.97
N ALA A 239 7.92 11.61 11.06
CA ALA A 239 7.96 10.92 12.33
C ALA A 239 6.56 10.71 12.90
N TRP A 240 5.67 11.69 12.77
CA TRP A 240 4.26 11.57 13.13
C TRP A 240 3.52 10.52 12.29
N GLY A 241 3.78 10.45 10.98
CA GLY A 241 3.21 9.42 10.11
C GLY A 241 3.57 8.01 10.57
N ARG A 242 4.84 7.76 10.92
CA ARG A 242 5.31 6.47 11.45
C ARG A 242 4.72 6.17 12.83
N HIS A 243 4.66 7.17 13.71
CA HIS A 243 4.11 7.00 15.07
C HIS A 243 2.63 6.60 15.02
N ARG A 244 1.81 7.25 14.18
CA ARG A 244 0.38 6.90 14.02
C ARG A 244 0.16 5.52 13.40
N GLN A 245 1.07 5.06 12.52
CA GLN A 245 0.98 3.69 12.00
C GLN A 245 1.19 2.64 13.10
N ARG A 246 2.07 2.92 14.07
CA ARG A 246 2.36 2.02 15.20
C ARG A 246 1.31 2.12 16.31
N TYR A 247 0.80 3.33 16.57
CA TYR A 247 -0.17 3.62 17.63
C TYR A 247 -1.38 4.39 17.04
N PRO A 248 -2.26 3.73 16.27
CA PRO A 248 -3.36 4.40 15.57
C PRO A 248 -4.32 5.09 16.55
N ASP A 249 -4.61 4.44 17.68
CA ASP A 249 -5.61 4.90 18.64
C ASP A 249 -5.03 5.72 19.80
N ARG A 250 -3.70 5.92 19.82
CA ARG A 250 -2.95 6.61 20.89
C ARG A 250 -3.38 6.18 22.31
N ARG A 251 -3.56 4.88 22.53
CA ARG A 251 -3.91 4.29 23.83
C ARG A 251 -2.82 3.36 24.32
N TYR A 252 -2.71 3.23 25.63
CA TYR A 252 -1.81 2.29 26.30
C TYR A 252 -2.55 1.51 27.39
N ALA A 253 -2.03 0.34 27.75
CA ALA A 253 -2.59 -0.44 28.84
C ALA A 253 -2.19 0.15 30.20
N VAL A 254 -3.17 0.47 31.04
CA VAL A 254 -2.94 0.91 32.43
C VAL A 254 -2.89 -0.28 33.37
N ALA A 255 -3.71 -1.29 33.11
CA ALA A 255 -3.78 -2.50 33.91
C ALA A 255 -4.06 -3.71 33.01
N LYS A 256 -3.59 -4.88 33.46
CA LYS A 256 -4.01 -6.18 32.92
C LYS A 256 -4.52 -7.07 34.04
N ARG A 257 -5.56 -7.84 33.76
CA ARG A 257 -6.11 -8.87 34.64
C ARG A 257 -6.21 -10.18 33.86
N GLN A 258 -5.68 -11.26 34.41
CA GLN A 258 -5.85 -12.57 33.78
C GLN A 258 -7.32 -13.01 33.87
N ILE A 259 -7.86 -13.51 32.77
CA ILE A 259 -9.28 -13.88 32.69
C ILE A 259 -9.48 -15.31 33.16
N SER A 260 -10.60 -15.53 33.88
CA SER A 260 -11.00 -16.84 34.35
C SER A 260 -11.35 -17.78 33.17
N ALA A 261 -11.15 -19.08 33.34
CA ALA A 261 -11.53 -20.07 32.32
C ALA A 261 -13.04 -20.08 32.00
N ALA A 262 -13.89 -19.58 32.91
CA ALA A 262 -15.33 -19.44 32.68
C ALA A 262 -15.63 -18.25 31.76
N ASP A 263 -14.97 -17.12 31.97
CA ASP A 263 -15.13 -15.92 31.13
C ASP A 263 -14.51 -16.11 29.75
N LEU A 264 -13.39 -16.83 29.64
CA LEU A 264 -12.84 -17.22 28.33
C LEU A 264 -13.83 -18.04 27.52
N ARG A 265 -14.53 -19.00 28.14
CA ARG A 265 -15.58 -19.80 27.49
C ARG A 265 -16.75 -18.95 27.00
N ARG A 266 -17.15 -17.90 27.72
CA ARG A 266 -18.20 -16.96 27.28
C ARG A 266 -17.83 -16.23 25.98
N HIS A 267 -16.54 -16.02 25.75
CA HIS A 267 -16.01 -15.40 24.53
C HIS A 267 -15.55 -16.43 23.47
N GLY A 268 -15.75 -17.73 23.70
CA GLY A 268 -15.26 -18.79 22.80
C GLY A 268 -13.73 -18.89 22.72
N LEU A 269 -13.03 -18.40 23.75
CA LEU A 269 -11.57 -18.35 23.83
C LEU A 269 -11.02 -19.46 24.74
N ALA A 270 -9.76 -19.81 24.52
CA ALA A 270 -9.00 -20.69 25.38
C ALA A 270 -7.55 -20.22 25.46
N ASN A 271 -6.94 -20.33 26.64
CA ASN A 271 -5.50 -20.15 26.79
C ASN A 271 -4.79 -21.32 26.10
N ARG A 272 -3.75 -21.00 25.32
CA ARG A 272 -2.84 -22.02 24.80
C ARG A 272 -1.78 -22.27 25.88
N LYS A 273 -1.61 -23.52 26.30
CA LYS A 273 -0.44 -23.88 27.10
C LYS A 273 0.79 -23.66 26.23
N THR A 274 1.68 -22.78 26.65
CA THR A 274 3.05 -22.75 26.13
C THR A 274 3.66 -24.12 26.42
N ALA A 275 4.06 -24.83 25.36
CA ALA A 275 4.92 -25.99 25.50
C ALA A 275 6.31 -25.44 25.85
N ASP A 276 6.84 -25.83 27.01
CA ASP A 276 8.21 -25.53 27.44
C ASP A 276 9.25 -26.08 26.44
#